data_AF-A0A7J8R8D9-F1
#
_entry.id   AF-A0A7J8R8D9-F1
#
_cell.length_a   1.000
_cell.length_b   1.000
_cell.length_c   1.000
_cell.angle_alpha   90.00
_cell.angle_beta   90.00
_cell.angle_gamma   90.00
#
_symmetry.space_group_name_H-M   'P 1'
#
loop_
_entity.id
_entity.type
_entity.pdbx_description
1 polymer ?
#
loop_
_entity_poly.entity_id
_entity_poly.type
_entity_poly.pdbx_seq_one_letter_code
_entity_poly.pdbx_strand_id
1 'polypeptide(L)'
;MKVENMLRIKEEFDYKSLSRKLEIQLDKLIAENERQQKVFDDEVERINLEALNRVSEVERNFAGALEKERLKCQMEYMESVKKLEEKMIENQQKHGCDGFMQDKCNGEGPGSSIVEDVAEVKKLLEKEIHMRKEAQEEVNKLKSQLGQCPDSGEGGGYEILKLQKALADEVRQKKKLEEEMIILRSQMLQLTFEADQMRRCLGRNGSANAYGGLDSPMSQVRDSLNGHKTPVAALFEQVGLQKILALLESEDANVRIHAVKVVANLAAEEANQERIVEAGGLTSLLVLLRSYEDENIRRVVAGAIANLAMNETNQELIMIQGGINLLSVTASRAEDPQTLRMVAGAIANLCGNDKLQTKLRSEGGIKALLGMARCGQPDVLSQVARGIANFAKCESRASTNGIKSGRSVLIDDGALPWIVQNANNDSSPIRRHIELALCHLAQHEVNAKDMISGGALWELVRISRDCSREDIRSLARRTLNLSPIFRAEMRRLRIEL
;
A
#
# COMPACT_ATOMS: atom_id res chain seq x y z
N MET A 1 42.44 -69.30 23.38
CA MET A 1 42.31 -68.20 24.37
C MET A 1 43.35 -67.08 24.23
N LYS A 2 44.67 -67.28 24.43
CA LYS A 2 45.65 -66.16 24.33
C LYS A 2 45.83 -65.57 22.92
N VAL A 3 45.81 -66.40 21.87
CA VAL A 3 45.99 -65.97 20.46
C VAL A 3 44.76 -65.22 19.92
N GLU A 4 43.57 -65.70 20.27
CA GLU A 4 42.28 -65.14 19.87
C GLU A 4 42.03 -63.75 20.48
N ASN A 5 42.45 -63.56 21.74
CA ASN A 5 42.42 -62.25 22.39
C ASN A 5 43.40 -61.25 21.73
N MET A 6 44.53 -61.74 21.22
CA MET A 6 45.53 -60.91 20.54
C MET A 6 45.06 -60.45 19.15
N LEU A 7 44.37 -61.32 18.41
CA LEU A 7 43.75 -60.99 17.12
C LEU A 7 42.66 -59.92 17.27
N ARG A 8 41.79 -60.08 18.26
CA ARG A 8 40.72 -59.11 18.54
C ARG A 8 41.25 -57.72 18.94
N ILE A 9 42.31 -57.67 19.75
CA ILE A 9 42.97 -56.41 20.11
C ILE A 9 43.60 -55.74 18.88
N LYS A 10 44.17 -56.53 17.96
CA LYS A 10 44.75 -56.01 16.72
C LYS A 10 43.67 -55.44 15.79
N GLU A 11 42.56 -56.15 15.63
CA GLU A 11 41.41 -55.68 14.84
C GLU A 11 40.79 -54.40 15.41
N GLU A 12 40.65 -54.29 16.74
CA GLU A 12 40.19 -53.06 17.39
C GLU A 12 41.16 -51.89 17.20
N PHE A 13 42.47 -52.15 17.22
CA PHE A 13 43.48 -51.13 16.95
C PHE A 13 43.44 -50.66 15.49
N ASP A 14 43.32 -51.59 14.55
CA ASP A 14 43.23 -51.30 13.12
C ASP A 14 41.94 -50.54 12.78
N TYR A 15 40.81 -50.89 13.41
CA TYR A 15 39.55 -50.16 13.26
C TYR A 15 39.62 -48.74 13.83
N LYS A 16 40.20 -48.55 15.02
CA LYS A 16 40.42 -47.22 15.61
C LYS A 16 41.35 -46.37 14.75
N SER A 17 42.40 -46.97 14.20
CA SER A 17 43.33 -46.32 13.28
C SER A 17 42.63 -45.87 12.00
N LEU A 18 41.75 -46.71 11.43
CA LEU A 18 40.96 -46.39 10.26
C LEU A 18 39.91 -45.30 10.53
N SER A 19 39.16 -45.38 11.65
CA SER A 19 38.19 -44.36 12.07
C SER A 19 38.86 -43.00 12.18
N ARG A 20 40.03 -42.94 12.83
CA ARG A 20 40.78 -41.69 12.98
C ARG A 20 41.25 -41.12 11.64
N LYS A 21 41.62 -41.96 10.67
CA LYS A 21 41.96 -41.52 9.31
C LYS A 21 40.75 -40.96 8.57
N LEU A 22 39.58 -41.58 8.72
CA LEU A 22 38.33 -41.13 8.13
C LEU A 22 37.86 -39.81 8.74
N GLU A 23 37.95 -39.65 10.06
CA GLU A 23 37.66 -38.39 10.76
C GLU A 23 38.55 -37.25 10.22
N ILE A 24 39.86 -37.47 10.10
CA ILE A 24 40.78 -36.47 9.53
C ILE A 24 40.43 -36.14 8.06
N GLN A 25 39.96 -37.10 7.28
CA GLN A 25 39.52 -36.84 5.90
C GLN A 25 38.20 -36.05 5.86
N LEU A 26 37.26 -36.37 6.75
CA LEU A 26 36.00 -35.67 6.88
C LEU A 26 36.22 -34.21 7.28
N ASP A 27 37.08 -33.95 8.28
CA ASP A 27 37.43 -32.60 8.73
C ASP A 27 38.07 -31.77 7.60
N LYS A 28 38.93 -32.41 6.77
CA LYS A 28 39.51 -31.75 5.60
C LYS A 28 38.46 -31.38 4.55
N LEU A 29 37.50 -32.27 4.29
CA LEU A 29 36.42 -32.01 3.35
C LEU A 29 35.45 -30.94 3.86
N ILE A 30 35.16 -30.93 5.17
CA ILE A 30 34.36 -29.87 5.80
C ILE A 30 35.06 -28.53 5.65
N ALA A 31 36.35 -28.45 6.00
CA ALA A 31 37.12 -27.22 5.89
C ALA A 31 37.24 -26.71 4.45
N GLU A 32 37.36 -27.59 3.47
CA GLU A 32 37.38 -27.22 2.05
C GLU A 32 36.01 -26.73 1.57
N ASN A 33 34.92 -27.37 1.98
CA ASN A 33 33.56 -26.94 1.64
C ASN A 33 33.23 -25.57 2.27
N GLU A 34 33.59 -25.35 3.54
CA GLU A 34 33.44 -24.05 4.19
C GLU A 34 34.22 -22.94 3.48
N ARG A 35 35.43 -23.24 2.97
CA ARG A 35 36.20 -22.30 2.15
C ARG A 35 35.52 -21.98 0.82
N GLN A 36 35.01 -23.00 0.13
CA GLN A 36 34.31 -22.82 -1.14
C GLN A 36 33.01 -22.03 -0.98
N GLN A 37 32.24 -22.34 0.07
CA GLN A 37 31.03 -21.61 0.41
C GLN A 37 31.32 -20.14 0.70
N LYS A 38 32.38 -19.85 1.47
CA LYS A 38 32.80 -18.48 1.75
C LYS A 38 33.18 -17.72 0.47
N VAL A 39 33.95 -18.33 -0.43
CA VAL A 39 34.31 -17.70 -1.71
C VAL A 39 33.07 -17.43 -2.58
N PHE A 40 32.09 -18.35 -2.56
CA PHE A 40 30.83 -18.15 -3.27
C PHE A 40 30.00 -17.01 -2.67
N ASP A 41 29.91 -16.94 -1.34
CA ASP A 41 29.18 -15.86 -0.65
C ASP A 41 29.83 -14.49 -0.92
N ASP A 42 31.17 -14.41 -0.87
CA ASP A 42 31.93 -13.19 -1.21
C ASP A 42 31.70 -12.76 -2.68
N GLU A 43 31.57 -13.73 -3.60
CA GLU A 43 31.27 -13.48 -5.02
C GLU A 43 29.85 -12.92 -5.22
N VAL A 44 28.87 -13.52 -4.55
CA VAL A 44 27.46 -13.07 -4.59
C VAL A 44 27.33 -11.67 -4.02
N GLU A 45 28.00 -11.38 -2.90
CA GLU A 45 27.99 -10.04 -2.29
C GLU A 45 28.61 -9.00 -3.23
N ARG A 46 29.71 -9.35 -3.91
CA ARG A 46 30.33 -8.47 -4.90
C ARG A 46 29.42 -8.19 -6.09
N ILE A 47 28.77 -9.22 -6.65
CA ILE A 47 27.83 -9.07 -7.78
C ILE A 47 26.63 -8.20 -7.37
N ASN A 48 26.09 -8.40 -6.18
CA ASN A 48 24.98 -7.59 -5.66
C ASN A 48 25.37 -6.13 -5.49
N LEU A 49 26.57 -5.86 -4.96
CA LEU A 49 27.07 -4.50 -4.80
C LEU A 49 27.28 -3.81 -6.16
N GLU A 50 27.81 -4.52 -7.16
CA GLU A 50 27.97 -4.00 -8.52
C GLU A 50 26.61 -3.70 -9.17
N ALA A 51 25.63 -4.60 -9.00
CA ALA A 51 24.27 -4.39 -9.49
C ALA A 51 23.61 -3.17 -8.85
N LEU A 52 23.73 -3.01 -7.52
CA LEU A 52 23.19 -1.86 -6.79
C LEU A 52 23.83 -0.54 -7.25
N ASN A 53 25.14 -0.54 -7.47
CA ASN A 53 25.85 0.63 -7.99
C ASN A 53 25.38 1.01 -9.40
N ARG A 54 25.18 0.02 -10.29
CA ARG A 54 24.65 0.27 -11.65
C ARG A 54 23.23 0.84 -11.61
N VAL A 55 22.35 0.29 -10.76
CA VAL A 55 20.99 0.82 -10.58
C VAL A 55 21.05 2.27 -10.08
N SER A 56 21.84 2.55 -9.04
CA SER A 56 21.99 3.90 -8.51
C SER A 56 22.56 4.88 -9.53
N GLU A 57 23.47 4.44 -10.40
CA GLU A 57 23.99 5.25 -11.49
C GLU A 57 22.91 5.59 -12.53
N VAL A 58 22.13 4.60 -12.96
CA VAL A 58 21.02 4.81 -13.89
C VAL A 58 19.97 5.75 -13.30
N GLU A 59 19.61 5.56 -12.02
CA GLU A 59 18.66 6.43 -11.31
C GLU A 59 19.14 7.88 -11.26
N ARG A 60 20.43 8.10 -10.95
CA ARG A 60 21.03 9.44 -10.91
C ARG A 60 21.07 10.10 -12.28
N ASN A 61 21.42 9.33 -13.31
CA ASN A 61 21.42 9.81 -14.69
C ASN A 61 20.01 10.16 -15.16
N PHE A 62 19.01 9.35 -14.81
CA PHE A 62 17.61 9.61 -15.11
C PHE A 62 17.09 10.85 -14.38
N ALA A 63 17.42 11.01 -13.09
CA ALA A 63 17.07 12.18 -12.31
C ALA A 63 17.68 13.46 -12.91
N GLY A 64 18.96 13.42 -13.29
CA GLY A 64 19.64 14.54 -13.94
C GLY A 64 19.04 14.90 -15.30
N ALA A 65 18.67 13.89 -16.11
CA ALA A 65 17.99 14.11 -17.39
C ALA A 65 16.60 14.74 -17.20
N LEU A 66 15.85 14.27 -16.20
CA LEU A 66 14.53 14.80 -15.86
C LEU A 66 14.60 16.26 -15.39
N GLU A 67 15.59 16.60 -14.57
CA GLU A 67 15.81 17.97 -14.10
C GLU A 67 16.22 18.91 -15.25
N LYS A 68 17.07 18.44 -16.17
CA LYS A 68 17.44 19.20 -17.36
C LYS A 68 16.22 19.50 -18.24
N GLU A 69 15.35 18.51 -18.47
CA GLU A 69 14.14 18.72 -19.26
C GLU A 69 13.14 19.63 -18.53
N ARG A 70 13.04 19.51 -17.19
CA ARG A 70 12.23 20.43 -16.36
C ARG A 70 12.69 21.88 -16.55
N LEU A 71 13.99 22.14 -16.43
CA LEU A 71 14.58 23.48 -16.59
C LEU A 71 14.36 24.03 -18.00
N LYS A 72 14.54 23.18 -19.03
CA LYS A 72 14.30 23.55 -20.42
C LYS A 72 12.84 23.97 -20.64
N CYS A 73 11.90 23.16 -20.19
CA CYS A 73 10.48 23.51 -20.26
C CYS A 73 10.14 24.78 -19.47
N GLN A 74 10.77 25.00 -18.32
CA GLN A 74 10.56 26.22 -17.53
C GLN A 74 11.05 27.47 -18.28
N MET A 75 12.19 27.38 -18.97
CA MET A 75 12.68 28.47 -19.82
C MET A 75 11.76 28.76 -21.00
N GLU A 76 11.31 27.71 -21.71
CA GLU A 76 10.37 27.85 -22.84
C GLU A 76 9.03 28.48 -22.41
N TYR A 77 8.53 28.11 -21.22
CA TYR A 77 7.35 28.73 -20.62
C TYR A 77 7.58 30.20 -20.31
N MET A 78 8.68 30.54 -19.65
CA MET A 78 9.02 31.92 -19.29
C MET A 78 9.22 32.81 -20.53
N GLU A 79 9.80 32.28 -21.60
CA GLU A 79 9.92 32.99 -22.89
C GLU A 79 8.55 33.22 -23.54
N SER A 80 7.64 32.25 -23.45
CA SER A 80 6.28 32.36 -23.97
C SER A 80 5.46 33.41 -23.20
N VAL A 81 5.59 33.45 -21.87
CA VAL A 81 4.98 34.49 -21.03
C VAL A 81 5.50 35.87 -21.41
N LYS A 82 6.82 36.03 -21.55
CA LYS A 82 7.43 37.30 -21.95
C LYS A 82 6.92 37.79 -23.31
N LYS A 83 6.79 36.90 -24.30
CA LYS A 83 6.21 37.24 -25.62
C LYS A 83 4.75 37.67 -25.54
N LEU A 84 3.98 37.11 -24.61
CA LEU A 84 2.59 37.52 -24.37
C LEU A 84 2.51 38.88 -23.68
N GLU A 85 3.40 39.15 -22.73
CA GLU A 85 3.52 40.47 -22.07
C GLU A 85 3.90 41.57 -23.07
N GLU A 86 4.89 41.31 -23.94
CA GLU A 86 5.28 42.24 -25.00
C GLU A 86 4.11 42.55 -25.95
N LYS A 87 3.35 41.53 -26.36
CA LYS A 87 2.12 41.71 -27.17
C LYS A 87 1.02 42.48 -26.44
N MET A 88 0.87 42.27 -25.13
CA MET A 88 -0.10 42.99 -24.31
C MET A 88 0.25 44.48 -24.25
N ILE A 89 1.53 44.81 -24.09
CA ILE A 89 2.02 46.20 -24.09
C ILE A 89 1.84 46.85 -25.47
N GLU A 90 2.16 46.15 -26.56
CA GLU A 90 1.93 46.65 -27.93
C GLU A 90 0.45 46.93 -28.20
N ASN A 91 -0.46 46.06 -27.72
CA ASN A 91 -1.90 46.28 -27.85
C ASN A 91 -2.40 47.46 -27.02
N GLN A 92 -1.85 47.67 -25.81
CA GLN A 92 -2.18 48.84 -25.00
C GLN A 92 -1.67 50.15 -25.63
N GLN A 93 -0.49 50.15 -26.24
CA GLN A 93 0.05 51.32 -26.93
C GLN A 93 -0.73 51.68 -28.21
N LYS A 94 -1.28 50.68 -28.92
CA LYS A 94 -2.16 50.90 -30.07
C LYS A 94 -3.52 51.51 -29.69
N HIS A 95 -3.98 51.32 -28.46
CA HIS A 95 -5.22 51.92 -27.94
C HIS A 95 -5.02 53.24 -27.17
N GLY A 96 -3.77 53.66 -26.92
CA GLY A 96 -3.45 54.92 -26.24
C GLY A 96 -3.29 56.15 -27.14
N CYS A 97 -3.43 55.99 -28.45
CA CYS A 97 -3.23 57.05 -29.45
C CYS A 97 -4.48 57.27 -30.31
N ASP A 98 -5.63 57.54 -29.68
CA ASP A 98 -6.67 58.32 -30.35
C ASP A 98 -7.60 58.99 -29.32
N GLY A 99 -7.71 60.32 -29.39
CA GLY A 99 -8.80 61.09 -28.78
C GLY A 99 -8.45 62.05 -27.63
N PHE A 100 -7.71 63.12 -27.92
CA PHE A 100 -7.91 64.39 -27.22
C PHE A 100 -9.07 65.13 -27.92
N MET A 101 -10.17 65.41 -27.20
CA MET A 101 -11.02 66.62 -27.23
C MET A 101 -12.51 66.35 -26.92
N GLN A 102 -13.02 67.16 -25.99
CA GLN A 102 -14.39 67.67 -25.79
C GLN A 102 -15.57 66.76 -25.37
N ASP A 103 -15.98 66.99 -24.12
CA ASP A 103 -17.26 67.60 -23.69
C ASP A 103 -18.57 66.77 -23.67
N LYS A 104 -19.23 66.89 -22.51
CA LYS A 104 -20.65 66.67 -22.14
C LYS A 104 -21.23 65.26 -21.89
N CYS A 105 -21.59 65.11 -20.63
CA CYS A 105 -22.68 64.33 -20.02
C CYS A 105 -23.77 63.79 -20.95
N ASN A 106 -23.97 62.46 -20.94
CA ASN A 106 -25.11 61.80 -20.31
C ASN A 106 -24.97 60.27 -20.43
N GLY A 107 -25.52 59.55 -19.45
CA GLY A 107 -25.12 58.19 -19.11
C GLY A 107 -25.50 57.11 -20.11
N GLU A 108 -24.62 56.11 -20.21
CA GLU A 108 -24.90 54.67 -20.24
C GLU A 108 -23.56 53.96 -19.90
N GLY A 109 -23.62 52.91 -19.08
CA GLY A 109 -22.47 52.37 -18.35
C GLY A 109 -21.39 51.69 -19.22
N PRO A 110 -20.17 51.47 -18.68
CA PRO A 110 -19.11 50.75 -19.37
C PRO A 110 -19.37 49.24 -19.27
N GLY A 111 -20.37 48.76 -20.00
CA GLY A 111 -20.75 47.35 -20.09
C GLY A 111 -20.18 46.61 -21.30
N SER A 112 -19.47 47.30 -22.19
CA SER A 112 -19.11 46.76 -23.52
C SER A 112 -17.78 45.99 -23.54
N SER A 113 -16.72 46.45 -22.86
CA SER A 113 -15.37 45.84 -23.06
C SER A 113 -15.15 44.56 -22.25
N ILE A 114 -15.71 44.43 -21.04
CA ILE A 114 -15.55 43.21 -20.22
C ILE A 114 -16.29 42.03 -20.86
N VAL A 115 -17.39 42.28 -21.56
CA VAL A 115 -18.19 41.24 -22.22
C VAL A 115 -17.48 40.72 -23.47
N GLU A 116 -16.76 41.58 -24.20
CA GLU A 116 -15.93 41.18 -25.35
C GLU A 116 -14.70 40.37 -24.91
N ASP A 117 -14.01 40.78 -23.84
CA ASP A 117 -12.86 40.03 -23.29
C ASP A 117 -13.27 38.64 -22.75
N VAL A 118 -14.43 38.55 -22.09
CA VAL A 118 -14.98 37.27 -21.61
C VAL A 118 -15.43 36.39 -22.78
N ALA A 119 -15.97 36.97 -23.85
CA ALA A 119 -16.33 36.25 -25.06
C ALA A 119 -15.10 35.68 -25.78
N GLU A 120 -13.99 36.43 -25.80
CA GLU A 120 -12.74 35.99 -26.41
C GLU A 120 -12.05 34.87 -25.61
N VAL A 121 -12.02 34.97 -24.28
CA VAL A 121 -11.52 33.88 -23.41
C VAL A 121 -12.39 32.62 -23.53
N LYS A 122 -13.71 32.77 -23.65
CA LYS A 122 -14.62 31.64 -23.85
C LYS A 122 -14.38 30.94 -25.19
N LYS A 123 -14.10 31.71 -26.24
CA LYS A 123 -13.76 31.19 -27.58
C LYS A 123 -12.43 30.45 -27.59
N LEU A 124 -11.42 30.94 -26.84
CA LEU A 124 -10.14 30.25 -26.66
C LEU A 124 -10.29 28.94 -25.86
N LEU A 125 -11.14 28.94 -24.83
CA LEU A 125 -11.43 27.74 -24.04
C LEU A 125 -12.14 26.66 -24.87
N GLU A 126 -13.11 27.06 -25.70
CA GLU A 126 -13.80 26.13 -26.60
C GLU A 126 -12.86 25.53 -27.65
N LYS A 127 -11.92 26.33 -28.18
CA LYS A 127 -10.87 25.84 -29.08
C LYS A 127 -9.95 24.83 -28.41
N GLU A 128 -9.54 25.08 -27.16
CA GLU A 128 -8.70 24.17 -26.39
C GLU A 128 -9.42 22.85 -26.04
N ILE A 129 -10.72 22.92 -25.71
CA ILE A 129 -11.56 21.73 -25.49
C ILE A 129 -11.66 20.90 -26.78
N HIS A 130 -11.80 21.55 -27.94
CA HIS A 130 -11.86 20.87 -29.22
C HIS A 130 -10.56 20.14 -29.54
N MET A 131 -9.41 20.80 -29.40
CA MET A 131 -8.09 20.17 -29.63
C MET A 131 -7.83 19.01 -28.67
N ARG A 132 -8.27 19.11 -27.41
CA ARG A 132 -8.19 17.98 -26.46
C ARG A 132 -9.05 16.79 -26.88
N LYS A 133 -10.21 17.04 -27.48
CA LYS A 133 -11.10 15.98 -27.95
C LYS A 133 -10.49 15.27 -29.15
N GLU A 134 -9.90 16.01 -30.08
CA GLU A 134 -9.16 15.46 -31.23
C GLU A 134 -7.95 14.62 -30.79
N ALA A 135 -7.14 15.13 -29.85
CA ALA A 135 -6.01 14.39 -29.29
C ALA A 135 -6.46 13.11 -28.56
N GLN A 136 -7.58 13.16 -27.82
CA GLN A 136 -8.14 11.99 -27.14
C GLN A 136 -8.68 10.94 -28.12
N GLU A 137 -9.24 11.37 -29.25
CA GLU A 137 -9.67 10.50 -30.34
C GLU A 137 -8.47 9.85 -31.06
N GLU A 138 -7.36 10.57 -31.27
CA GLU A 138 -6.12 9.98 -31.79
C GLU A 138 -5.54 8.93 -30.84
N VAL A 139 -5.51 9.20 -29.52
CA VAL A 139 -5.05 8.22 -28.52
C VAL A 139 -5.94 6.97 -28.53
N ASN A 140 -7.25 7.13 -28.68
CA ASN A 140 -8.18 6.00 -28.77
C ASN A 140 -7.99 5.22 -30.08
N LYS A 141 -7.71 5.91 -31.19
CA LYS A 141 -7.36 5.30 -32.48
C LYS A 141 -6.07 4.48 -32.39
N LEU A 142 -5.01 5.03 -31.79
CA LEU A 142 -3.74 4.33 -31.55
C LEU A 142 -3.93 3.11 -30.63
N LYS A 143 -4.75 3.22 -29.57
CA LYS A 143 -5.12 2.08 -28.72
C LYS A 143 -5.86 0.99 -29.48
N SER A 144 -6.80 1.36 -30.36
CA SER A 144 -7.54 0.39 -31.17
C SER A 144 -6.65 -0.33 -32.19
N GLN A 145 -5.65 0.36 -32.75
CA GLN A 145 -4.65 -0.22 -33.63
C GLN A 145 -3.70 -1.19 -32.89
N LEU A 146 -3.36 -0.88 -31.63
CA LEU A 146 -2.58 -1.79 -30.78
C LEU A 146 -3.34 -3.08 -30.41
N GLY A 147 -4.67 -2.99 -30.32
CA GLY A 147 -5.54 -4.14 -30.01
C GLY A 147 -5.84 -5.07 -31.19
N GLN A 148 -5.50 -4.69 -32.42
CA GLN A 148 -5.81 -5.46 -33.65
C GLN A 148 -4.59 -6.13 -34.30
N CYS A 149 -3.39 -6.03 -33.72
CA CYS A 149 -2.19 -6.64 -34.33
C CYS A 149 -2.19 -8.16 -34.09
N PRO A 150 -2.34 -9.02 -35.12
CA PRO A 150 -2.18 -10.45 -34.97
C PRO A 150 -0.69 -10.76 -34.80
N ASP A 151 -0.41 -11.73 -33.95
CA ASP A 151 0.92 -12.26 -33.69
C ASP A 151 1.50 -12.85 -34.99
N SER A 152 2.38 -12.10 -35.67
CA SER A 152 3.17 -12.63 -36.78
C SER A 152 4.54 -11.97 -36.87
N GLY A 153 5.56 -12.75 -36.53
CA GLY A 153 6.82 -12.88 -37.27
C GLY A 153 7.72 -11.64 -37.36
N GLU A 154 8.80 -11.67 -36.57
CA GLU A 154 10.14 -11.12 -36.85
C GLU A 154 10.19 -9.90 -37.80
N GLY A 155 9.84 -8.74 -37.25
CA GLY A 155 10.00 -7.44 -37.91
C GLY A 155 9.28 -6.27 -37.21
N GLY A 156 8.17 -6.56 -36.53
CA GLY A 156 7.30 -5.54 -35.89
C GLY A 156 7.75 -5.01 -34.52
N GLY A 157 8.79 -5.57 -33.91
CA GLY A 157 9.22 -5.20 -32.55
C GLY A 157 9.70 -3.74 -32.43
N TYR A 158 10.30 -3.20 -33.50
CA TYR A 158 10.82 -1.82 -33.49
C TYR A 158 9.72 -0.76 -33.52
N GLU A 159 8.66 -0.99 -34.29
CA GLU A 159 7.53 -0.07 -34.38
C GLU A 159 6.66 -0.11 -33.12
N ILE A 160 6.48 -1.29 -32.53
CA ILE A 160 5.79 -1.45 -31.23
C ILE A 160 6.56 -0.74 -30.12
N LEU A 161 7.89 -0.87 -30.08
CA LEU A 161 8.72 -0.13 -29.11
C LEU A 161 8.63 1.40 -29.31
N LYS A 162 8.57 1.86 -30.56
CA LYS A 162 8.42 3.29 -30.88
C LYS A 162 7.05 3.83 -30.42
N LEU A 163 5.99 3.07 -30.62
CA LEU A 163 4.64 3.41 -30.16
C LEU A 163 4.50 3.36 -28.64
N GLN A 164 5.12 2.38 -27.97
CA GLN A 164 5.17 2.31 -26.51
C GLN A 164 5.93 3.50 -25.90
N LYS A 165 7.02 3.93 -26.54
CA LYS A 165 7.79 5.10 -26.12
C LYS A 165 6.99 6.40 -26.31
N ALA A 166 6.34 6.57 -27.47
CA ALA A 166 5.48 7.72 -27.73
C ALA A 166 4.30 7.79 -26.73
N LEU A 167 3.69 6.65 -26.40
CA LEU A 167 2.62 6.58 -25.41
C LEU A 167 3.12 6.94 -24.00
N ALA A 168 4.32 6.51 -23.63
CA ALA A 168 4.92 6.87 -22.34
C ALA A 168 5.25 8.37 -22.26
N ASP A 169 5.67 8.97 -23.37
CA ASP A 169 5.94 10.41 -23.46
C ASP A 169 4.64 11.24 -23.39
N GLU A 170 3.57 10.79 -24.03
CA GLU A 170 2.24 11.41 -23.93
C GLU A 170 1.63 11.31 -22.52
N VAL A 171 1.76 10.15 -21.85
CA VAL A 171 1.34 10.00 -20.44
C VAL A 171 2.11 10.96 -19.53
N ARG A 172 3.39 11.19 -19.82
CA ARG A 172 4.24 12.14 -19.09
C ARG A 172 3.82 13.59 -19.36
N GLN A 173 3.52 13.95 -20.61
CA GLN A 173 3.02 15.29 -20.94
C GLN A 173 1.65 15.56 -20.31
N LYS A 174 0.74 14.58 -20.33
CA LYS A 174 -0.56 14.68 -19.66
C LYS A 174 -0.42 14.97 -18.17
N LYS A 175 0.47 14.24 -17.48
CA LYS A 175 0.73 14.45 -16.05
C LYS A 175 1.26 15.86 -15.77
N LYS A 176 2.12 16.38 -16.64
CA LYS A 176 2.65 17.75 -16.53
C LYS A 176 1.55 18.81 -16.71
N LEU A 177 0.65 18.63 -17.67
CA LEU A 177 -0.50 19.52 -17.87
C LEU A 177 -1.49 19.47 -16.69
N GLU A 178 -1.65 18.30 -16.06
CA GLU A 178 -2.46 18.16 -14.85
C GLU A 178 -1.83 18.92 -13.66
N GLU A 179 -0.50 18.88 -13.50
CA GLU A 179 0.23 19.65 -12.49
C GLU A 179 0.12 21.17 -12.73
N GLU A 180 0.22 21.62 -13.98
CA GLU A 180 0.02 23.03 -14.37
C GLU A 180 -1.42 23.50 -14.09
N MET A 181 -2.43 22.65 -14.35
CA MET A 181 -3.82 22.96 -14.00
C MET A 181 -4.03 23.13 -12.49
N ILE A 182 -3.32 22.38 -11.65
CA ILE A 182 -3.40 22.52 -10.19
C ILE A 182 -2.84 23.88 -9.76
N ILE A 183 -1.71 24.29 -10.34
CA ILE A 183 -1.08 25.59 -10.04
C ILE A 183 -1.99 26.75 -10.48
N LEU A 184 -2.53 26.70 -11.70
CA LEU A 184 -3.43 27.73 -12.21
C LEU A 184 -4.73 27.84 -11.39
N ARG A 185 -5.29 26.70 -10.95
CA ARG A 185 -6.45 26.70 -10.05
C ARG A 185 -6.12 27.29 -8.68
N SER A 186 -4.93 27.01 -8.15
CA SER A 186 -4.47 27.61 -6.89
C SER A 186 -4.29 29.13 -7.00
N GLN A 187 -3.71 29.61 -8.10
CA GLN A 187 -3.54 31.04 -8.35
C GLN A 187 -4.88 31.76 -8.54
N MET A 188 -5.82 31.13 -9.25
CA MET A 188 -7.18 31.66 -9.37
C MET A 188 -7.90 31.75 -8.02
N LEU A 189 -7.81 30.71 -7.19
CA LEU A 189 -8.38 30.73 -5.83
C LEU A 189 -7.78 31.85 -4.98
N GLN A 190 -6.47 32.09 -5.11
CA GLN A 190 -5.79 33.16 -4.39
C GLN A 190 -6.23 34.55 -4.88
N LEU A 191 -6.32 34.78 -6.19
CA LEU A 191 -6.84 36.03 -6.76
C LEU A 191 -8.30 36.28 -6.37
N THR A 192 -9.12 35.22 -6.32
CA THR A 192 -10.52 35.31 -5.89
C THR A 192 -10.63 35.66 -4.40
N PHE A 193 -9.75 35.10 -3.56
CA PHE A 193 -9.65 35.41 -2.14
C PHE A 193 -9.16 36.84 -1.87
N GLU A 194 -8.19 37.33 -2.64
CA GLU A 194 -7.69 38.71 -2.58
C GLU A 194 -8.75 39.72 -3.03
N ALA A 195 -9.52 39.40 -4.08
CA ALA A 195 -10.67 40.20 -4.52
C ALA A 195 -11.78 40.27 -3.45
N ASP A 196 -12.07 39.15 -2.77
CA ASP A 196 -13.05 39.11 -1.67
C ASP A 196 -12.58 39.85 -0.42
N GLN A 197 -11.28 39.83 -0.11
CA GLN A 197 -10.70 40.65 0.95
C GLN A 197 -10.80 42.15 0.62
N MET A 198 -10.49 42.54 -0.61
CA MET A 198 -10.56 43.92 -1.07
C MET A 198 -12.01 44.46 -1.02
N ARG A 199 -12.99 43.60 -1.35
CA ARG A 199 -14.43 43.89 -1.22
C ARG A 199 -14.87 44.07 0.25
N ARG A 200 -14.30 43.32 1.20
CA ARG A 200 -14.59 43.48 2.64
C ARG A 200 -13.94 44.72 3.26
N CYS A 201 -12.77 45.13 2.78
CA CYS A 201 -12.10 46.37 3.22
C CYS A 201 -12.87 47.63 2.78
N LEU A 202 -13.51 47.61 1.61
CA LEU A 202 -14.33 48.72 1.11
C LEU A 202 -15.73 48.78 1.74
N GLY A 203 -16.16 47.74 2.46
CA GLY A 203 -17.49 47.65 3.10
C GLY A 203 -17.55 48.13 4.55
N ARG A 204 -16.44 48.55 5.17
CA ARG A 204 -16.38 48.90 6.61
C ARG A 204 -16.05 50.36 6.90
N ASN A 205 -16.56 51.28 6.08
CA ASN A 205 -16.60 52.70 6.42
C ASN A 205 -18.05 53.10 6.72
N GLY A 206 -18.48 52.88 7.96
CA GLY A 206 -19.79 53.31 8.46
C GLY A 206 -19.94 53.11 9.97
N SER A 207 -19.79 54.21 10.71
CA SER A 207 -20.33 54.47 12.07
C SER A 207 -19.49 54.11 13.33
N ALA A 208 -18.71 55.10 13.76
CA ALA A 208 -18.63 55.74 15.10
C ALA A 208 -18.21 54.98 16.41
N ASN A 209 -17.09 55.48 16.96
CA ASN A 209 -16.74 55.81 18.37
C ASN A 209 -16.97 54.84 19.55
N ALA A 210 -15.89 54.49 20.27
CA ALA A 210 -15.52 55.08 21.58
C ALA A 210 -14.30 54.39 22.26
N TYR A 211 -13.32 55.23 22.65
CA TYR A 211 -12.32 55.20 23.74
C TYR A 211 -11.90 53.94 24.55
N GLY A 212 -10.57 53.89 24.80
CA GLY A 212 -9.85 53.24 25.92
C GLY A 212 -9.07 51.98 25.49
N GLY A 213 -7.77 51.77 25.71
CA GLY A 213 -6.76 52.35 26.58
C GLY A 213 -5.93 51.19 27.19
N LEU A 214 -4.62 51.13 26.88
CA LEU A 214 -3.52 50.44 27.58
C LEU A 214 -3.63 48.91 27.88
N ASP A 215 -2.78 48.09 27.25
CA ASP A 215 -1.52 47.61 27.86
C ASP A 215 -0.73 46.65 26.94
N SER A 216 0.59 46.66 27.14
CA SER A 216 1.67 46.04 26.35
C SER A 216 2.18 44.74 27.06
N PRO A 217 3.36 44.16 26.78
CA PRO A 217 3.62 43.14 25.75
C PRO A 217 4.34 41.85 26.28
N MET A 218 4.65 40.94 25.35
CA MET A 218 5.69 39.88 25.41
C MET A 218 5.55 38.71 26.40
N SER A 219 5.58 37.49 25.83
CA SER A 219 6.56 36.49 26.26
C SER A 219 7.15 35.78 25.03
N GLN A 220 8.40 36.12 24.73
CA GLN A 220 9.33 35.20 24.05
C GLN A 220 9.59 34.02 25.00
N VAL A 221 9.74 32.80 24.47
CA VAL A 221 10.98 32.02 24.62
C VAL A 221 11.04 31.01 23.47
N ARG A 222 12.21 31.01 22.84
CA ARG A 222 12.70 30.23 21.72
C ARG A 222 13.23 28.88 22.17
N ASP A 223 13.63 28.09 21.17
CA ASP A 223 14.52 26.92 21.19
C ASP A 223 13.82 25.57 21.43
N SER A 224 14.05 24.51 20.66
CA SER A 224 15.03 24.31 19.60
C SER A 224 14.73 22.98 18.86
N LEU A 225 15.28 22.87 17.65
CA LEU A 225 15.74 21.64 16.97
C LEU A 225 14.72 20.69 16.31
N ASN A 226 14.72 20.79 14.97
CA ASN A 226 15.01 19.70 14.04
C ASN A 226 14.22 18.38 14.18
N GLY A 227 13.11 18.32 13.45
CA GLY A 227 12.62 17.09 12.85
C GLY A 227 11.95 17.47 11.54
N HIS A 228 12.40 16.93 10.41
CA HIS A 228 11.67 17.06 9.15
C HIS A 228 10.25 16.51 9.35
N LYS A 229 9.27 17.40 9.61
CA LYS A 229 7.85 17.03 9.55
C LYS A 229 7.59 16.52 8.13
N THR A 230 7.06 15.31 7.99
CA THR A 230 6.62 14.80 6.69
C THR A 230 5.60 15.78 6.10
N PRO A 231 5.54 15.97 4.76
CA PRO A 231 4.56 16.86 4.13
C PRO A 231 3.10 16.56 4.54
N VAL A 232 2.87 15.32 4.94
CA VAL A 232 1.61 14.77 5.43
C VAL A 232 1.18 15.35 6.79
N ALA A 233 2.11 15.58 7.72
CA ALA A 233 1.82 16.24 8.99
C ALA A 233 1.45 17.72 8.81
N ALA A 234 2.03 18.38 7.80
CA ALA A 234 1.70 19.76 7.43
C ALA A 234 0.29 19.87 6.83
N LEU A 235 -0.18 18.88 6.05
CA LEU A 235 -1.56 18.82 5.55
C LEU A 235 -2.60 18.80 6.68
N PHE A 236 -2.29 18.10 7.78
CA PHE A 236 -3.14 18.01 8.95
C PHE A 236 -3.35 19.39 9.60
N GLU A 237 -2.29 20.18 9.69
CA GLU A 237 -2.31 21.54 10.28
C GLU A 237 -2.82 22.62 9.31
N GLN A 238 -2.59 22.49 7.99
CA GLN A 238 -2.87 23.56 7.01
C GLN A 238 -4.22 23.43 6.27
N VAL A 239 -4.66 22.22 5.92
CA VAL A 239 -5.92 22.01 5.16
C VAL A 239 -7.08 21.66 6.10
N GLY A 240 -6.77 20.95 7.19
CA GLY A 240 -7.74 20.47 8.17
C GLY A 240 -8.38 19.15 7.72
N LEU A 241 -8.23 18.11 8.53
CA LEU A 241 -8.77 16.76 8.30
C LEU A 241 -10.26 16.78 7.89
N GLN A 242 -11.07 17.65 8.51
CA GLN A 242 -12.49 17.80 8.19
C GLN A 242 -12.76 18.17 6.73
N LYS A 243 -11.93 19.04 6.13
CA LYS A 243 -12.09 19.41 4.71
C LYS A 243 -11.75 18.24 3.78
N ILE A 244 -10.74 17.44 4.14
CA ILE A 244 -10.37 16.23 3.37
C ILE A 244 -11.52 15.21 3.44
N LEU A 245 -12.11 15.02 4.62
CA LEU A 245 -13.25 14.11 4.78
C LEU A 245 -14.49 14.59 4.01
N ALA A 246 -14.75 15.89 3.94
CA ALA A 246 -15.83 16.43 3.10
C ALA A 246 -15.65 16.11 1.61
N LEU A 247 -14.40 15.99 1.11
CA LEU A 247 -14.13 15.61 -0.27
C LEU A 247 -14.46 14.13 -0.58
N LEU A 248 -14.62 13.27 0.43
CA LEU A 248 -15.09 11.90 0.25
C LEU A 248 -16.53 11.84 -0.26
N GLU A 249 -17.31 12.90 -0.03
CA GLU A 249 -18.71 13.04 -0.47
C GLU A 249 -18.84 13.80 -1.79
N SER A 250 -17.71 14.15 -2.43
CA SER A 250 -17.74 14.83 -3.73
C SER A 250 -18.45 13.99 -4.78
N GLU A 251 -19.28 14.62 -5.62
CA GLU A 251 -19.92 13.97 -6.77
C GLU A 251 -18.88 13.54 -7.83
N ASP A 252 -17.77 14.27 -7.95
CA ASP A 252 -16.68 13.94 -8.86
C ASP A 252 -15.91 12.71 -8.37
N ALA A 253 -15.96 11.64 -9.18
CA ALA A 253 -15.30 10.38 -8.89
C ALA A 253 -13.79 10.49 -8.72
N ASN A 254 -13.12 11.36 -9.50
CA ASN A 254 -11.70 11.57 -9.38
C ASN A 254 -11.36 12.29 -8.08
N VAL A 255 -12.10 13.34 -7.73
CA VAL A 255 -11.91 14.07 -6.46
C VAL A 255 -12.06 13.10 -5.28
N ARG A 256 -13.12 12.29 -5.30
CA ARG A 256 -13.40 11.28 -4.30
C ARG A 256 -12.29 10.24 -4.19
N ILE A 257 -11.82 9.67 -5.31
CA ILE A 257 -10.70 8.70 -5.32
C ILE A 257 -9.43 9.32 -4.71
N HIS A 258 -9.09 10.55 -5.09
CA HIS A 258 -7.91 11.23 -4.56
C HIS A 258 -8.06 11.55 -3.07
N ALA A 259 -9.24 11.96 -2.63
CA ALA A 259 -9.53 12.16 -1.21
C ALA A 259 -9.34 10.87 -0.41
N VAL A 260 -9.86 9.72 -0.88
CA VAL A 260 -9.64 8.42 -0.23
C VAL A 260 -8.15 8.07 -0.21
N LYS A 261 -7.40 8.30 -1.29
CA LYS A 261 -5.93 8.05 -1.31
C LYS A 261 -5.20 8.90 -0.27
N VAL A 262 -5.58 10.16 -0.12
CA VAL A 262 -5.01 11.04 0.91
C VAL A 262 -5.34 10.50 2.31
N VAL A 263 -6.60 10.10 2.55
CA VAL A 263 -6.99 9.48 3.82
C VAL A 263 -6.24 8.17 4.08
N ALA A 264 -6.05 7.32 3.07
CA ALA A 264 -5.30 6.07 3.19
C ALA A 264 -3.84 6.31 3.57
N ASN A 265 -3.20 7.31 2.94
CA ASN A 265 -1.84 7.72 3.26
C ASN A 265 -1.74 8.32 4.67
N LEU A 266 -2.71 9.14 5.07
CA LEU A 266 -2.78 9.68 6.43
C LEU A 266 -2.94 8.57 7.46
N ALA A 267 -3.79 7.58 7.19
CA ALA A 267 -4.04 6.44 8.07
C ALA A 267 -2.84 5.49 8.20
N ALA A 268 -1.87 5.55 7.30
CA ALA A 268 -0.63 4.77 7.41
C ALA A 268 0.22 5.22 8.62
N GLU A 269 0.05 6.45 9.08
CA GLU A 269 0.70 6.99 10.26
C GLU A 269 -0.15 6.70 11.52
N GLU A 270 0.42 5.97 12.49
CA GLU A 270 -0.27 5.56 13.73
C GLU A 270 -0.93 6.73 14.46
N ALA A 271 -0.23 7.87 14.57
CA ALA A 271 -0.69 9.07 15.25
C ALA A 271 -1.96 9.72 14.62
N ASN A 272 -2.30 9.35 13.38
CA ASN A 272 -3.48 9.87 12.69
C ASN A 272 -4.67 8.92 12.75
N GLN A 273 -4.45 7.63 13.03
CA GLN A 273 -5.47 6.60 12.88
C GLN A 273 -6.71 6.87 13.75
N GLU A 274 -6.53 7.15 15.04
CA GLU A 274 -7.64 7.48 15.95
C GLU A 274 -8.31 8.79 15.55
N ARG A 275 -7.53 9.83 15.23
CA ARG A 275 -8.05 11.15 14.83
C ARG A 275 -8.92 11.09 13.58
N ILE A 276 -8.55 10.25 12.61
CA ILE A 276 -9.37 10.01 11.40
C ILE A 276 -10.71 9.39 11.77
N VAL A 277 -10.72 8.42 12.69
CA VAL A 277 -11.97 7.77 13.13
C VAL A 277 -12.84 8.72 13.95
N GLU A 278 -12.26 9.48 14.88
CA GLU A 278 -12.94 10.51 15.68
C GLU A 278 -13.57 11.59 14.80
N ALA A 279 -12.91 11.95 13.70
CA ALA A 279 -13.42 12.90 12.73
C ALA A 279 -14.54 12.34 11.82
N GLY A 280 -14.91 11.07 11.97
CA GLY A 280 -15.96 10.41 11.18
C GLY A 280 -15.46 9.71 9.91
N GLY A 281 -14.14 9.69 9.68
CA GLY A 281 -13.56 9.17 8.44
C GLY A 281 -13.83 7.69 8.19
N LEU A 282 -13.85 6.87 9.25
CA LEU A 282 -14.22 5.44 9.13
C LEU A 282 -15.64 5.27 8.59
N THR A 283 -16.60 6.04 9.13
CA THR A 283 -18.00 5.98 8.70
C THR A 283 -18.12 6.33 7.22
N SER A 284 -17.46 7.42 6.79
CA SER A 284 -17.43 7.81 5.37
C SER A 284 -16.81 6.71 4.49
N LEU A 285 -15.70 6.11 4.90
CA LEU A 285 -15.06 5.01 4.16
C LEU A 285 -15.98 3.78 4.02
N LEU A 286 -16.69 3.40 5.08
CA LEU A 286 -17.62 2.26 5.03
C LEU A 286 -18.84 2.55 4.15
N VAL A 287 -19.34 3.79 4.14
CA VAL A 287 -20.38 4.24 3.20
C VAL A 287 -19.87 4.13 1.75
N LEU A 288 -18.65 4.57 1.47
CA LEU A 288 -18.06 4.44 0.14
C LEU A 288 -17.94 2.98 -0.31
N LEU A 289 -17.54 2.09 0.60
CA LEU A 289 -17.43 0.66 0.31
C LEU A 289 -18.78 0.01 0.00
N ARG A 290 -19.87 0.50 0.62
CA ARG A 290 -21.25 0.02 0.41
C ARG A 290 -21.86 0.55 -0.89
N SER A 291 -21.67 1.83 -1.18
CA SER A 291 -22.46 2.55 -2.19
C SER A 291 -21.84 2.58 -3.59
N TYR A 292 -20.55 2.27 -3.73
CA TYR A 292 -19.84 2.40 -5.01
C TYR A 292 -19.44 1.06 -5.63
N GLU A 293 -19.61 0.99 -6.95
CA GLU A 293 -19.26 -0.17 -7.77
C GLU A 293 -17.88 -0.06 -8.40
N ASP A 294 -17.28 1.13 -8.43
CA ASP A 294 -15.95 1.35 -8.98
C ASP A 294 -14.88 0.57 -8.18
N GLU A 295 -14.18 -0.29 -8.89
CA GLU A 295 -13.17 -1.19 -8.32
C GLU A 295 -11.96 -0.42 -7.75
N ASN A 296 -11.59 0.71 -8.37
CA ASN A 296 -10.50 1.54 -7.84
C ASN A 296 -10.87 2.17 -6.50
N ILE A 297 -12.11 2.67 -6.36
CA ILE A 297 -12.61 3.20 -5.08
C ILE A 297 -12.58 2.08 -4.04
N ARG A 298 -13.15 0.91 -4.33
CA ARG A 298 -13.17 -0.23 -3.38
C ARG A 298 -11.77 -0.59 -2.90
N ARG A 299 -10.82 -0.68 -3.83
CA ARG A 299 -9.42 -0.97 -3.53
C ARG A 299 -8.80 0.05 -2.57
N VAL A 300 -8.91 1.35 -2.88
CA VAL A 300 -8.27 2.38 -2.06
C VAL A 300 -8.99 2.50 -0.71
N VAL A 301 -10.31 2.38 -0.67
CA VAL A 301 -11.11 2.36 0.57
C VAL A 301 -10.72 1.18 1.45
N ALA A 302 -10.62 -0.03 0.89
CA ALA A 302 -10.17 -1.21 1.62
C ALA A 302 -8.74 -1.03 2.17
N GLY A 303 -7.85 -0.38 1.41
CA GLY A 303 -6.51 -0.03 1.86
C GLY A 303 -6.52 0.95 3.04
N ALA A 304 -7.36 1.99 3.00
CA ALA A 304 -7.52 2.93 4.11
C ALA A 304 -8.05 2.21 5.37
N ILE A 305 -9.06 1.35 5.22
CA ILE A 305 -9.59 0.55 6.33
C ILE A 305 -8.53 -0.41 6.88
N ALA A 306 -7.71 -1.01 6.02
CA ALA A 306 -6.61 -1.88 6.46
C ALA A 306 -5.61 -1.13 7.34
N ASN A 307 -5.25 0.11 6.98
CA ASN A 307 -4.38 0.96 7.78
C ASN A 307 -5.04 1.35 9.11
N LEU A 308 -6.31 1.77 9.10
CA LEU A 308 -7.05 2.08 10.33
C LEU A 308 -7.18 0.87 11.27
N ALA A 309 -7.31 -0.33 10.72
CA ALA A 309 -7.40 -1.58 11.47
C ALA A 309 -6.09 -2.00 12.16
N MET A 310 -4.99 -1.27 11.98
CA MET A 310 -3.76 -1.53 12.74
C MET A 310 -3.87 -1.11 14.21
N ASN A 311 -4.75 -0.15 14.53
CA ASN A 311 -5.04 0.29 15.89
C ASN A 311 -6.17 -0.53 16.53
N GLU A 312 -5.98 -1.04 17.75
CA GLU A 312 -6.93 -1.93 18.43
C GLU A 312 -8.29 -1.26 18.71
N THR A 313 -8.30 0.01 19.14
CA THR A 313 -9.52 0.79 19.41
C THR A 313 -10.36 0.93 18.15
N ASN A 314 -9.71 1.22 17.02
CA ASN A 314 -10.37 1.34 15.72
C ASN A 314 -10.95 0.01 15.24
N GLN A 315 -10.32 -1.13 15.54
CA GLN A 315 -10.84 -2.44 15.17
C GLN A 315 -12.21 -2.68 15.79
N GLU A 316 -12.42 -2.34 17.07
CA GLU A 316 -13.73 -2.47 17.73
C GLU A 316 -14.81 -1.62 17.02
N LEU A 317 -14.47 -0.39 16.61
CA LEU A 317 -15.36 0.50 15.87
C LEU A 317 -15.67 -0.01 14.45
N ILE A 318 -14.67 -0.52 13.73
CA ILE A 318 -14.85 -1.18 12.43
C ILE A 318 -15.85 -2.33 12.55
N MET A 319 -15.73 -3.13 13.61
CA MET A 319 -16.66 -4.22 13.86
C MET A 319 -18.06 -3.74 14.20
N ILE A 320 -18.23 -2.72 15.07
CA ILE A 320 -19.53 -2.18 15.44
C ILE A 320 -20.29 -1.66 14.21
N GLN A 321 -19.58 -1.05 13.26
CA GLN A 321 -20.16 -0.51 12.03
C GLN A 321 -20.35 -1.55 10.89
N GLY A 322 -20.15 -2.84 11.17
CA GLY A 322 -20.35 -3.93 10.20
C GLY A 322 -19.26 -4.01 9.12
N GLY A 323 -18.04 -3.58 9.44
CA GLY A 323 -16.92 -3.53 8.51
C GLY A 323 -16.53 -4.91 7.95
N ILE A 324 -16.61 -6.00 8.72
CA ILE A 324 -16.29 -7.34 8.22
C ILE A 324 -17.30 -7.81 7.19
N ASN A 325 -18.60 -7.60 7.46
CA ASN A 325 -19.62 -7.93 6.47
C ASN A 325 -19.38 -7.17 5.14
N LEU A 326 -19.10 -5.87 5.21
CA LEU A 326 -18.82 -5.05 4.02
C LEU A 326 -17.56 -5.53 3.28
N LEU A 327 -16.45 -5.72 4.00
CA LEU A 327 -15.21 -6.26 3.42
C LEU A 327 -15.43 -7.64 2.77
N SER A 328 -16.21 -8.51 3.41
CA SER A 328 -16.54 -9.85 2.88
C SER A 328 -17.38 -9.78 1.61
N VAL A 329 -18.36 -8.87 1.56
CA VAL A 329 -19.15 -8.61 0.36
C VAL A 329 -18.27 -8.03 -0.75
N THR A 330 -17.37 -7.09 -0.43
CA THR A 330 -16.39 -6.56 -1.39
C THR A 330 -15.52 -7.66 -1.96
N ALA A 331 -14.94 -8.53 -1.12
CA ALA A 331 -14.14 -9.67 -1.58
C ALA A 331 -14.91 -10.59 -2.53
N SER A 332 -16.20 -10.85 -2.27
CA SER A 332 -17.01 -11.73 -3.12
C SER A 332 -17.33 -11.17 -4.51
N ARG A 333 -17.18 -9.84 -4.69
CA ARG A 333 -17.49 -9.12 -5.93
C ARG A 333 -16.25 -8.63 -6.66
N ALA A 334 -15.08 -8.69 -6.02
CA ALA A 334 -13.84 -8.17 -6.56
C ALA A 334 -13.16 -9.21 -7.46
N GLU A 335 -12.80 -8.78 -8.66
CA GLU A 335 -12.01 -9.57 -9.61
C GLU A 335 -10.53 -9.15 -9.59
N ASP A 336 -10.23 -7.90 -9.21
CA ASP A 336 -8.86 -7.37 -9.14
C ASP A 336 -8.10 -7.98 -7.94
N PRO A 337 -7.00 -8.73 -8.17
CA PRO A 337 -6.16 -9.24 -7.10
C PRO A 337 -5.67 -8.18 -6.13
N GLN A 338 -5.46 -6.94 -6.60
CA GLN A 338 -5.00 -5.87 -5.74
C GLN A 338 -6.09 -5.42 -4.76
N THR A 339 -7.36 -5.38 -5.18
CA THR A 339 -8.49 -5.18 -4.27
C THR A 339 -8.58 -6.30 -3.25
N LEU A 340 -8.50 -7.56 -3.70
CA LEU A 340 -8.51 -8.72 -2.80
C LEU A 340 -7.36 -8.66 -1.78
N ARG A 341 -6.17 -8.22 -2.19
CA ARG A 341 -5.03 -8.03 -1.29
C ARG A 341 -5.32 -7.02 -0.19
N MET A 342 -5.93 -5.88 -0.53
CA MET A 342 -6.29 -4.84 0.44
C MET A 342 -7.35 -5.34 1.42
N VAL A 343 -8.38 -6.02 0.91
CA VAL A 343 -9.46 -6.59 1.72
C VAL A 343 -8.93 -7.68 2.67
N ALA A 344 -8.11 -8.60 2.16
CA ALA A 344 -7.44 -9.61 2.96
C ALA A 344 -6.54 -8.97 4.03
N GLY A 345 -5.84 -7.89 3.70
CA GLY A 345 -5.02 -7.14 4.64
C GLY A 345 -5.82 -6.55 5.80
N ALA A 346 -6.99 -5.95 5.51
CA ALA A 346 -7.88 -5.41 6.53
C ALA A 346 -8.44 -6.51 7.45
N ILE A 347 -8.96 -7.60 6.88
CA ILE A 347 -9.49 -8.73 7.66
C ILE A 347 -8.37 -9.36 8.50
N ALA A 348 -7.16 -9.52 7.95
CA ALA A 348 -6.03 -10.10 8.67
C ALA A 348 -5.56 -9.25 9.87
N ASN A 349 -5.69 -7.92 9.81
CA ASN A 349 -5.45 -7.05 10.95
C ASN A 349 -6.52 -7.27 12.04
N LEU A 350 -7.79 -7.37 11.64
CA LEU A 350 -8.91 -7.61 12.56
C LEU A 350 -8.82 -9.00 13.23
N CYS A 351 -8.32 -10.01 12.52
CA CYS A 351 -8.08 -11.36 13.06
C CYS A 351 -7.08 -11.39 14.24
N GLY A 352 -6.27 -10.35 14.41
CA GLY A 352 -5.29 -10.25 15.50
C GLY A 352 -5.87 -9.85 16.86
N ASN A 353 -7.19 -9.60 16.94
CA ASN A 353 -7.85 -9.15 18.16
C ASN A 353 -8.73 -10.24 18.79
N ASP A 354 -8.33 -10.68 19.99
CA ASP A 354 -8.98 -11.77 20.73
C ASP A 354 -10.46 -11.48 21.01
N LYS A 355 -10.84 -10.22 21.22
CA LYS A 355 -12.21 -9.80 21.53
C LYS A 355 -13.15 -9.93 20.32
N LEU A 356 -12.61 -9.88 19.10
CA LEU A 356 -13.41 -9.76 17.87
C LEU A 356 -13.72 -11.10 17.20
N GLN A 357 -13.12 -12.21 17.65
CA GLN A 357 -13.22 -13.52 17.01
C GLN A 357 -14.65 -14.01 16.75
N THR A 358 -15.53 -13.87 17.73
CA THR A 358 -16.93 -14.34 17.60
C THR A 358 -17.65 -13.58 16.50
N LYS A 359 -17.43 -12.26 16.42
CA LYS A 359 -18.06 -11.40 15.43
C LYS A 359 -17.42 -11.55 14.05
N LEU A 360 -16.10 -11.73 13.98
CA LEU A 360 -15.38 -12.12 12.77
C LEU A 360 -15.95 -13.38 12.14
N ARG A 361 -16.24 -14.41 12.95
CA ARG A 361 -16.89 -15.65 12.49
C ARG A 361 -18.31 -15.37 11.99
N SER A 362 -19.14 -14.72 12.81
CA SER A 362 -20.56 -14.52 12.47
C SER A 362 -20.77 -13.64 11.24
N GLU A 363 -19.87 -12.68 10.99
CA GLU A 363 -19.91 -11.81 9.81
C GLU A 363 -19.21 -12.40 8.58
N GLY A 364 -18.68 -13.63 8.67
CA GLY A 364 -18.14 -14.36 7.53
C GLY A 364 -16.68 -14.04 7.18
N GLY A 365 -15.91 -13.41 8.08
CA GLY A 365 -14.53 -13.03 7.82
C GLY A 365 -13.61 -14.21 7.46
N ILE A 366 -13.76 -15.36 8.12
CA ILE A 366 -12.98 -16.57 7.81
C ILE A 366 -13.35 -17.12 6.43
N LYS A 367 -14.66 -17.19 6.13
CA LYS A 367 -15.15 -17.61 4.81
C LYS A 367 -14.66 -16.68 3.70
N ALA A 368 -14.59 -15.37 3.95
CA ALA A 368 -14.05 -14.40 3.01
C ALA A 368 -12.56 -14.64 2.76
N LEU A 369 -11.74 -14.85 3.81
CA LEU A 369 -10.32 -15.19 3.65
C LEU A 369 -10.12 -16.45 2.79
N LEU A 370 -10.88 -17.52 3.06
CA LEU A 370 -10.82 -18.75 2.27
C LEU A 370 -11.35 -18.57 0.83
N GLY A 371 -12.34 -17.70 0.63
CA GLY A 371 -12.84 -17.33 -0.68
C GLY A 371 -11.78 -16.63 -1.52
N MET A 372 -11.10 -15.64 -0.94
CA MET A 372 -10.02 -14.90 -1.60
C MET A 372 -8.81 -15.78 -1.94
N ALA A 373 -8.56 -16.82 -1.16
CA ALA A 373 -7.49 -17.77 -1.43
C ALA A 373 -7.61 -18.47 -2.80
N ARG A 374 -8.81 -18.48 -3.40
CA ARG A 374 -9.06 -19.10 -4.71
C ARG A 374 -8.45 -18.33 -5.88
N CYS A 375 -8.08 -17.06 -5.71
CA CYS A 375 -7.47 -16.28 -6.80
C CYS A 375 -6.02 -16.72 -7.11
N GLY A 376 -5.38 -17.46 -6.20
CA GLY A 376 -4.04 -18.03 -6.39
C GLY A 376 -2.89 -16.99 -6.40
N GLN A 377 -3.18 -15.71 -6.20
CA GLN A 377 -2.18 -14.65 -6.30
C GLN A 377 -1.32 -14.60 -5.03
N PRO A 378 0.02 -14.72 -5.11
CA PRO A 378 0.90 -14.88 -3.94
C PRO A 378 0.72 -13.78 -2.88
N ASP A 379 0.55 -12.53 -3.33
CA ASP A 379 0.32 -11.38 -2.46
C ASP A 379 -0.98 -11.48 -1.64
N VAL A 380 -2.05 -11.99 -2.27
CA VAL A 380 -3.34 -12.21 -1.61
C VAL A 380 -3.22 -13.39 -0.64
N LEU A 381 -2.62 -14.50 -1.08
CA LEU A 381 -2.39 -15.69 -0.26
C LEU A 381 -1.55 -15.38 0.99
N SER A 382 -0.56 -14.48 0.87
CA SER A 382 0.24 -14.01 2.00
C SER A 382 -0.60 -13.31 3.07
N GLN A 383 -1.53 -12.43 2.66
CA GLN A 383 -2.46 -11.77 3.57
C GLN A 383 -3.47 -12.74 4.18
N VAL A 384 -3.97 -13.71 3.39
CA VAL A 384 -4.86 -14.77 3.88
C VAL A 384 -4.16 -15.63 4.93
N ALA A 385 -2.94 -16.09 4.65
CA ALA A 385 -2.12 -16.86 5.57
C ALA A 385 -1.87 -16.07 6.87
N ARG A 386 -1.54 -14.77 6.76
CA ARG A 386 -1.37 -13.88 7.91
C ARG A 386 -2.64 -13.78 8.76
N GLY A 387 -3.80 -13.61 8.13
CA GLY A 387 -5.09 -13.55 8.84
C GLY A 387 -5.41 -14.84 9.58
N ILE A 388 -5.21 -15.99 8.93
CA ILE A 388 -5.41 -17.31 9.54
C ILE A 388 -4.45 -17.54 10.72
N ALA A 389 -3.17 -17.18 10.56
CA ALA A 389 -2.17 -17.30 11.62
C ALA A 389 -2.50 -16.42 12.83
N ASN A 390 -2.92 -15.17 12.58
CA ASN A 390 -3.36 -14.26 13.63
C ASN A 390 -4.57 -14.84 14.38
N PHE A 391 -5.58 -15.30 13.65
CA PHE A 391 -6.78 -15.89 14.25
C PHE A 391 -6.45 -17.13 15.11
N ALA A 392 -5.62 -18.04 14.59
CA ALA A 392 -5.18 -19.24 15.31
C ALA A 392 -4.42 -18.88 16.60
N LYS A 393 -3.51 -17.91 16.53
CA LYS A 393 -2.78 -17.40 17.71
C LYS A 393 -3.74 -16.84 18.76
N CYS A 394 -4.71 -16.04 18.32
CA CYS A 394 -5.70 -15.43 19.19
C CYS A 394 -6.62 -16.47 19.84
N GLU A 395 -7.11 -17.46 19.09
CA GLU A 395 -7.90 -18.57 19.66
C GLU A 395 -7.09 -19.35 20.70
N SER A 396 -5.80 -19.52 20.43
CA SER A 396 -4.92 -20.26 21.30
C SER A 396 -4.67 -19.57 22.63
N ARG A 397 -4.48 -18.24 22.62
CA ARG A 397 -4.39 -17.41 23.82
C ARG A 397 -5.68 -17.45 24.64
N ALA A 398 -6.83 -17.27 23.97
CA ALA A 398 -8.14 -17.31 24.63
C ALA A 398 -8.39 -18.66 25.32
N SER A 399 -7.94 -19.74 24.70
CA SER A 399 -8.08 -21.09 25.24
C SER A 399 -7.11 -21.39 26.39
N THR A 400 -5.87 -20.90 26.30
CA THR A 400 -4.87 -21.00 27.39
C THR A 400 -5.32 -20.24 28.64
N ASN A 401 -6.02 -19.12 28.46
CA ASN A 401 -6.59 -18.31 29.54
C ASN A 401 -7.92 -18.87 30.08
N GLY A 402 -8.41 -20.00 29.57
CA GLY A 402 -9.68 -20.60 30.00
C GLY A 402 -10.94 -19.84 29.58
N ILE A 403 -10.80 -18.82 28.71
CA ILE A 403 -11.92 -17.99 28.23
C ILE A 403 -12.73 -18.74 27.17
N LYS A 404 -12.05 -19.54 26.34
CA LYS A 404 -12.68 -20.39 25.32
C LYS A 404 -12.24 -21.83 25.51
N SER A 405 -13.16 -22.76 25.31
CA SER A 405 -12.87 -24.18 25.29
C SER A 405 -13.67 -24.80 24.17
N GLY A 406 -13.03 -25.64 23.37
CA GLY A 406 -13.67 -26.30 22.24
C GLY A 406 -12.80 -26.31 20.99
N ARG A 407 -13.35 -26.96 19.96
CA ARG A 407 -12.75 -27.08 18.64
C ARG A 407 -12.53 -25.69 18.04
N SER A 408 -11.39 -25.52 17.36
CA SER A 408 -11.07 -24.26 16.69
C SER A 408 -12.10 -23.91 15.62
N VAL A 409 -12.49 -22.63 15.57
CA VAL A 409 -13.38 -22.09 14.55
C VAL A 409 -12.78 -22.22 13.15
N LEU A 410 -11.45 -22.11 13.01
CA LEU A 410 -10.79 -22.32 11.72
C LEU A 410 -11.02 -23.74 11.19
N ILE A 411 -11.06 -24.73 12.07
CA ILE A 411 -11.35 -26.12 11.69
C ILE A 411 -12.85 -26.27 11.38
N ASP A 412 -13.74 -25.67 12.18
CA ASP A 412 -15.18 -25.66 11.91
C ASP A 412 -15.54 -25.07 10.54
N ASP A 413 -14.90 -23.95 10.18
CA ASP A 413 -15.15 -23.23 8.94
C ASP A 413 -14.36 -23.81 7.74
N GLY A 414 -13.68 -24.95 7.93
CA GLY A 414 -13.04 -25.71 6.86
C GLY A 414 -11.70 -25.14 6.37
N ALA A 415 -11.00 -24.35 7.19
CA ALA A 415 -9.68 -23.80 6.85
C ALA A 415 -8.56 -24.85 6.90
N LEU A 416 -8.71 -25.92 7.69
CA LEU A 416 -7.64 -26.90 7.94
C LEU A 416 -7.04 -27.51 6.66
N PRO A 417 -7.82 -27.95 5.64
CA PRO A 417 -7.23 -28.48 4.41
C PRO A 417 -6.36 -27.46 3.67
N TRP A 418 -6.80 -26.20 3.61
CA TRP A 418 -6.04 -25.14 2.96
C TRP A 418 -4.76 -24.80 3.74
N ILE A 419 -4.82 -24.81 5.08
CA ILE A 419 -3.66 -24.64 5.96
C ILE A 419 -2.65 -25.76 5.69
N VAL A 420 -3.07 -27.03 5.70
CA VAL A 420 -2.17 -28.16 5.46
C VAL A 420 -1.54 -28.09 4.07
N GLN A 421 -2.34 -27.77 3.04
CA GLN A 421 -1.86 -27.64 1.66
C GLN A 421 -0.78 -26.55 1.50
N ASN A 422 -0.83 -25.48 2.31
CA ASN A 422 0.11 -24.36 2.22
C ASN A 422 1.22 -24.42 3.28
N ALA A 423 1.31 -25.49 4.06
CA ALA A 423 2.29 -25.62 5.13
C ALA A 423 3.73 -25.69 4.61
N ASN A 424 3.93 -26.25 3.41
CA ASN A 424 5.22 -26.29 2.72
C ASN A 424 5.22 -25.45 1.43
N ASN A 425 4.59 -24.27 1.46
CA ASN A 425 4.55 -23.37 0.31
C ASN A 425 5.96 -22.83 -0.01
N ASP A 426 6.31 -22.64 -1.28
CA ASP A 426 7.61 -22.10 -1.70
C ASP A 426 7.83 -20.65 -1.22
N SER A 427 6.75 -19.87 -1.15
CA SER A 427 6.76 -18.50 -0.65
C SER A 427 7.02 -18.48 0.86
N SER A 428 8.20 -17.96 1.23
CA SER A 428 8.63 -17.84 2.64
C SER A 428 7.62 -17.11 3.55
N PRO A 429 7.00 -15.98 3.14
CA PRO A 429 5.96 -15.33 3.93
C PRO A 429 4.73 -16.21 4.19
N ILE A 430 4.22 -16.90 3.15
CA ILE A 430 3.05 -17.78 3.27
C ILE A 430 3.40 -18.94 4.20
N ARG A 431 4.48 -19.65 3.89
CA ARG A 431 4.97 -20.80 4.68
C ARG A 431 5.08 -20.45 6.15
N ARG A 432 5.79 -19.36 6.49
CA ARG A 432 5.96 -18.92 7.88
C ARG A 432 4.63 -18.70 8.61
N HIS A 433 3.65 -18.05 7.99
CA HIS A 433 2.36 -17.81 8.62
C HIS A 433 1.59 -19.12 8.84
N ILE A 434 1.61 -20.02 7.86
CA ILE A 434 0.92 -21.31 7.96
C ILE A 434 1.56 -22.24 8.98
N GLU A 435 2.88 -22.31 9.04
CA GLU A 435 3.60 -23.08 10.06
C GLU A 435 3.23 -22.60 11.47
N LEU A 436 3.15 -21.27 11.66
CA LEU A 436 2.71 -20.69 12.92
C LEU A 436 1.24 -21.02 13.24
N ALA A 437 0.35 -20.97 12.24
CA ALA A 437 -1.06 -21.33 12.39
C ALA A 437 -1.22 -22.80 12.84
N LEU A 438 -0.50 -23.72 12.20
CA LEU A 438 -0.49 -25.14 12.57
C LEU A 438 -0.03 -25.35 14.01
N CYS A 439 1.07 -24.70 14.42
CA CYS A 439 1.56 -24.79 15.78
C CYS A 439 0.53 -24.29 16.80
N HIS A 440 -0.15 -23.17 16.55
CA HIS A 440 -1.18 -22.65 17.46
C HIS A 440 -2.44 -23.53 17.51
N LEU A 441 -2.89 -24.06 16.38
CA LEU A 441 -4.01 -25.00 16.35
C LEU A 441 -3.69 -26.28 17.15
N ALA A 442 -2.46 -26.77 17.03
CA ALA A 442 -2.01 -28.01 17.67
C ALA A 442 -1.82 -27.88 19.19
N GLN A 443 -1.68 -26.68 19.74
CA GLN A 443 -1.59 -26.47 21.19
C GLN A 443 -2.87 -26.88 21.93
N HIS A 444 -4.00 -26.95 21.24
CA HIS A 444 -5.28 -27.34 21.81
C HIS A 444 -5.55 -28.82 21.55
N GLU A 445 -5.52 -29.61 22.61
CA GLU A 445 -5.67 -31.07 22.53
C GLU A 445 -6.97 -31.50 21.82
N VAL A 446 -8.04 -30.71 21.95
CA VAL A 446 -9.33 -30.94 21.29
C VAL A 446 -9.23 -30.93 19.76
N ASN A 447 -8.26 -30.23 19.18
CA ASN A 447 -8.03 -30.17 17.73
C ASN A 447 -7.20 -31.36 17.23
N ALA A 448 -6.51 -32.11 18.10
CA ALA A 448 -5.48 -33.06 17.69
C ALA A 448 -6.02 -34.16 16.76
N LYS A 449 -7.22 -34.68 17.02
CA LYS A 449 -7.85 -35.70 16.17
C LYS A 449 -8.18 -35.18 14.76
N ASP A 450 -8.78 -33.99 14.68
CA ASP A 450 -9.07 -33.34 13.40
C ASP A 450 -7.77 -33.08 12.62
N MET A 451 -6.75 -32.56 13.29
CA MET A 451 -5.44 -32.28 12.70
C MET A 451 -4.75 -33.55 12.17
N ILE A 452 -4.78 -34.65 12.92
CA ILE A 452 -4.28 -35.95 12.43
C ILE A 452 -5.05 -36.38 11.19
N SER A 453 -6.38 -36.39 11.26
CA SER A 453 -7.24 -36.83 10.14
C SER A 453 -7.09 -35.95 8.89
N GLY A 454 -6.78 -34.66 9.08
CA GLY A 454 -6.54 -33.69 8.00
C GLY A 454 -5.10 -33.67 7.47
N GLY A 455 -4.22 -34.57 7.94
CA GLY A 455 -2.84 -34.68 7.47
C GLY A 455 -1.85 -33.69 8.11
N ALA A 456 -2.29 -32.84 9.04
CA ALA A 456 -1.46 -31.83 9.68
C ALA A 456 -0.33 -32.42 10.55
N LEU A 457 -0.45 -33.67 11.02
CA LEU A 457 0.61 -34.32 11.81
C LEU A 457 1.93 -34.38 11.04
N TRP A 458 1.90 -34.73 9.75
CA TRP A 458 3.11 -34.82 8.93
C TRP A 458 3.79 -33.46 8.76
N GLU A 459 2.99 -32.42 8.54
CA GLU A 459 3.49 -31.05 8.45
C GLU A 459 4.05 -30.56 9.78
N LEU A 460 3.41 -30.87 10.92
CA LEU A 460 3.96 -30.54 12.25
C LEU A 460 5.30 -31.23 12.50
N VAL A 461 5.44 -32.50 12.10
CA VAL A 461 6.71 -33.23 12.20
C VAL A 461 7.78 -32.59 11.31
N ARG A 462 7.44 -32.27 10.05
CA ARG A 462 8.34 -31.53 9.14
C ARG A 462 8.78 -30.20 9.75
N ILE A 463 7.84 -29.38 10.25
CA ILE A 463 8.12 -28.10 10.89
C ILE A 463 9.07 -28.29 12.08
N SER A 464 8.86 -29.32 12.88
CA SER A 464 9.68 -29.62 14.05
C SER A 464 11.14 -29.97 13.69
N ARG A 465 11.42 -30.40 12.46
CA ARG A 465 12.77 -30.76 11.99
C ARG A 465 13.40 -29.68 11.12
N ASP A 466 12.64 -29.18 10.15
CA ASP A 466 13.16 -28.48 8.98
C ASP A 466 12.78 -26.99 8.93
N CYS A 467 11.85 -26.52 9.78
CA CYS A 467 11.44 -25.11 9.78
C CYS A 467 12.64 -24.21 10.02
N SER A 468 12.86 -23.18 9.20
CA SER A 468 14.03 -22.29 9.32
C SER A 468 14.02 -21.42 10.58
N ARG A 469 12.86 -21.22 11.21
CA ARG A 469 12.68 -20.40 12.40
C ARG A 469 12.67 -21.25 13.66
N GLU A 470 13.67 -21.05 14.52
CA GLU A 470 13.85 -21.83 15.75
C GLU A 470 12.68 -21.71 16.73
N ASP A 471 12.04 -20.53 16.82
CA ASP A 471 10.87 -20.34 17.68
C ASP A 471 9.67 -21.17 17.23
N ILE A 472 9.45 -21.30 15.92
CA ILE A 472 8.36 -22.12 15.36
C ILE A 472 8.71 -23.60 15.47
N ARG A 473 9.95 -23.98 15.14
CA ARG A 473 10.47 -25.35 15.23
C ARG A 473 10.36 -25.90 16.65
N SER A 474 10.82 -25.14 17.64
CA SER A 474 10.75 -25.52 19.06
C SER A 474 9.29 -25.60 19.55
N LEU A 475 8.42 -24.71 19.08
CA LEU A 475 6.99 -24.77 19.39
C LEU A 475 6.32 -26.03 18.84
N ALA A 476 6.63 -26.42 17.60
CA ALA A 476 6.14 -27.67 17.00
C ALA A 476 6.62 -28.89 17.79
N ARG A 477 7.93 -28.99 18.10
CA ARG A 477 8.51 -30.07 18.91
C ARG A 477 7.83 -30.17 20.28
N ARG A 478 7.67 -29.04 20.97
CA ARG A 478 7.03 -28.99 22.28
C ARG A 478 5.59 -29.47 22.20
N THR A 479 4.84 -29.00 21.21
CA THR A 479 3.42 -29.35 21.04
C THR A 479 3.23 -30.84 20.77
N LEU A 480 4.04 -31.42 19.87
CA LEU A 480 4.01 -32.85 19.57
C LEU A 480 4.40 -33.71 20.78
N ASN A 481 5.27 -33.23 21.65
CA ASN A 481 5.68 -33.94 22.87
C ASN A 481 4.68 -33.81 24.04
N LEU A 482 3.98 -32.68 24.14
CA LEU A 482 3.02 -32.44 25.23
C LEU A 482 1.69 -33.13 24.97
N SER A 483 1.21 -33.16 23.72
CA SER A 483 -0.07 -33.78 23.37
C SER A 483 -0.02 -35.32 23.49
N PRO A 484 -0.83 -35.94 24.36
CA PRO A 484 -0.94 -37.39 24.39
C PRO A 484 -1.50 -37.97 23.08
N ILE A 485 -2.43 -37.29 22.40
CA ILE A 485 -3.00 -37.77 21.13
C ILE A 485 -1.95 -37.79 20.02
N PHE A 486 -1.18 -36.70 19.82
CA PHE A 486 -0.12 -36.70 18.82
C PHE A 486 0.97 -37.73 19.12
N ARG A 487 1.38 -37.88 20.40
CA ARG A 487 2.36 -38.92 20.77
C ARG A 487 1.87 -40.34 20.50
N ALA A 488 0.61 -40.64 20.82
CA ALA A 488 0.05 -41.96 20.57
C ALA A 488 0.08 -42.28 19.06
N GLU A 489 -0.28 -41.31 18.23
CA GLU A 489 -0.30 -41.47 16.78
C GLU A 489 1.11 -41.56 16.18
N MET A 490 2.07 -40.75 16.64
CA MET A 490 3.47 -40.85 16.21
C MET A 490 4.08 -42.21 16.56
N ARG A 491 3.79 -42.76 17.75
CA ARG A 491 4.22 -44.13 18.11
C ARG A 491 3.58 -45.18 17.20
N ARG A 492 2.28 -45.05 16.89
CA ARG A 492 1.56 -45.94 15.98
C ARG A 492 2.21 -45.94 14.58
N LEU A 493 2.66 -44.77 14.13
CA LEU A 493 3.31 -44.57 12.82
C LEU A 493 4.83 -44.75 12.85
N ARG A 494 5.44 -45.03 14.01
CA ARG A 494 6.89 -45.14 14.22
C ARG A 494 7.68 -43.90 13.77
N ILE A 495 7.13 -42.72 14.06
CA ILE A 495 7.78 -41.43 13.80
C ILE A 495 8.58 -41.03 15.05
N GLU A 496 9.89 -40.83 14.89
CA GLU A 496 10.78 -40.28 15.92
C GLU A 496 10.94 -38.77 15.73
N LEU A 497 11.12 -37.98 16.79
CA LEU A 497 11.18 -36.51 16.69
C LEU A 497 12.61 -35.97 16.55
#